data_AF-M1X287-F1
#
_entry.id   AF-M1X287-F1
#
_cell.length_a   1.000
_cell.length_b   1.000
_cell.length_c   1.000
_cell.angle_alpha   90.00
_cell.angle_beta   90.00
_cell.angle_gamma   90.00
#
_symmetry.space_group_name_H-M   'P 1'
#
loop_
_entity.id
_entity.type
_entity.pdbx_description
1 polymer ?
#
loop_
_entity_poly.entity_id
_entity_poly.type
_entity_poly.pdbx_seq_one_letter_code
_entity_poly.pdbx_strand_id
1 'polypeptide(L)'
;MRGADFHGANLEGTILTKAYFLQANLGGANFAQAFSDRVTFDKSDLTNAIFTYSLLTSNTFYGANIEGTYFSGALVDAYQAMLMCKRASGKIPYQVYTQG
;
A
#
# COMPACT_ATOMS: atom_id res chain seq x y z
N MET A 1 14.02 4.73 -1.63
CA MET A 1 14.28 5.95 -0.84
C MET A 1 13.82 5.69 0.58
N ARG A 2 14.70 5.88 1.57
CA ARG A 2 14.36 5.66 2.98
C ARG A 2 13.98 6.99 3.63
N GLY A 3 12.86 7.04 4.35
CA GLY A 3 12.44 8.27 5.05
C GLY A 3 12.09 9.44 4.13
N ALA A 4 11.81 9.17 2.85
CA ALA A 4 11.45 10.20 1.89
C ALA A 4 10.00 10.67 2.12
N ASP A 5 9.75 11.93 1.78
CA ASP A 5 8.41 12.53 1.88
C ASP A 5 7.73 12.57 0.51
N PHE A 6 6.58 11.91 0.45
CA PHE A 6 5.68 11.80 -0.69
C PHE A 6 4.24 12.10 -0.25
N HIS A 7 4.05 12.85 0.84
CA HIS A 7 2.73 13.22 1.32
C HIS A 7 1.91 13.90 0.22
N GLY A 8 0.72 13.36 -0.06
CA GLY A 8 -0.18 13.84 -1.11
C GLY A 8 0.34 13.67 -2.54
N ALA A 9 1.40 12.89 -2.76
CA ALA A 9 1.95 12.68 -4.10
C ALA A 9 0.92 11.98 -5.01
N ASN A 10 0.85 12.40 -6.27
CA ASN A 10 0.06 11.71 -7.28
C ASN A 10 0.92 10.67 -8.01
N LEU A 11 0.59 9.39 -7.79
CA LEU A 11 1.21 8.21 -8.36
C LEU A 11 0.16 7.33 -9.08
N GLU A 12 -0.94 7.94 -9.51
CA GLU A 12 -2.02 7.26 -10.23
C GLU A 12 -1.50 6.61 -11.52
N GLY A 13 -1.92 5.36 -11.75
CA GLY A 13 -1.55 4.59 -12.94
C GLY A 13 -0.05 4.26 -13.07
N THR A 14 0.76 4.54 -12.04
CA THR A 14 2.21 4.28 -12.10
C THR A 14 2.53 2.79 -12.09
N ILE A 15 3.67 2.45 -12.70
CA ILE A 15 4.27 1.12 -12.64
C ILE A 15 5.48 1.18 -11.71
N LEU A 16 5.41 0.47 -10.58
CA LEU A 16 6.46 0.42 -9.57
C LEU A 16 6.96 -1.01 -9.39
N THR A 17 8.16 -1.30 -9.88
CA THR A 17 8.78 -2.62 -9.71
C THR A 17 10.00 -2.51 -8.82
N LYS A 18 10.07 -3.31 -7.75
CA LYS A 18 11.21 -3.34 -6.80
C LYS A 18 11.55 -1.98 -6.19
N ALA A 19 10.55 -1.11 -6.04
CA ALA A 19 10.72 0.18 -5.40
C ALA A 19 10.85 0.03 -3.87
N TYR A 20 11.54 0.97 -3.24
CA TYR A 20 11.76 0.99 -1.80
C TYR A 20 11.20 2.28 -1.22
N PHE A 21 10.15 2.19 -0.41
CA PHE A 21 9.52 3.28 0.36
C PHE A 21 9.64 3.04 1.87
N LEU A 22 10.70 2.37 2.30
CA LEU A 22 10.97 2.07 3.71
C LEU A 22 10.93 3.36 4.55
N GLN A 23 10.08 3.39 5.57
CA GLN A 23 9.90 4.56 6.46
C GLN A 23 9.46 5.86 5.76
N ALA A 24 8.94 5.79 4.53
CA ALA A 24 8.50 6.98 3.81
C ALA A 24 7.22 7.57 4.41
N ASN A 25 7.03 8.88 4.25
CA ASN A 25 5.75 9.54 4.44
C ASN A 25 4.98 9.48 3.12
N LEU A 26 3.89 8.70 3.08
CA LEU A 26 3.00 8.51 1.94
C LEU A 26 1.55 8.87 2.33
N GLY A 27 1.37 9.66 3.40
CA GLY A 27 0.06 10.11 3.84
C GLY A 27 -0.69 10.83 2.72
N GLY A 28 -1.91 10.40 2.42
CA GLY A 28 -2.74 10.97 1.36
C GLY A 28 -2.22 10.73 -0.07
N ALA A 29 -1.16 9.94 -0.28
CA ALA A 29 -0.65 9.66 -1.62
C ALA A 29 -1.66 8.88 -2.46
N ASN A 30 -1.77 9.23 -3.74
CA ASN A 30 -2.68 8.60 -4.68
C ASN A 30 -1.96 7.53 -5.51
N PHE A 31 -2.21 6.26 -5.22
CA PHE A 31 -1.79 5.07 -5.98
C PHE A 31 -2.95 4.41 -6.74
N ALA A 32 -4.03 5.15 -7.03
CA ALA A 32 -5.16 4.60 -7.78
C ALA A 32 -4.67 4.00 -9.11
N GLN A 33 -5.19 2.83 -9.48
CA GLN A 33 -4.84 2.12 -10.71
C GLN A 33 -3.34 1.78 -10.88
N ALA A 34 -2.52 1.96 -9.84
CA ALA A 34 -1.10 1.64 -9.92
C ALA A 34 -0.87 0.13 -10.03
N PHE A 35 0.14 -0.26 -10.81
CA PHE A 35 0.69 -1.60 -10.78
C PHE A 35 1.98 -1.59 -9.97
N SER A 36 2.05 -2.43 -8.94
CA SER A 36 3.25 -2.58 -8.13
C SER A 36 3.62 -4.04 -7.91
N ASP A 37 4.89 -4.34 -8.13
CA ASP A 37 5.48 -5.66 -7.94
C ASP A 37 6.73 -5.57 -7.07
N ARG A 38 6.74 -6.31 -5.96
CA ARG A 38 7.88 -6.40 -5.02
C ARG A 38 8.30 -5.05 -4.44
N VAL A 39 7.34 -4.19 -4.13
CA VAL A 39 7.58 -2.88 -3.51
C VAL A 39 7.58 -3.00 -1.99
N THR A 40 8.55 -2.35 -1.35
CA THR A 40 8.65 -2.29 0.12
C THR A 40 8.01 -1.01 0.67
N PHE A 41 6.88 -1.13 1.36
CA PHE A 41 6.22 -0.07 2.13
C PHE A 41 6.44 -0.25 3.65
N ASP A 42 7.45 -1.02 4.05
CA ASP A 42 7.68 -1.32 5.46
C ASP A 42 7.88 -0.03 6.29
N LYS A 43 7.20 0.04 7.43
CA LYS A 43 7.25 1.17 8.38
C LYS A 43 6.89 2.53 7.79
N SER A 44 6.28 2.59 6.60
CA SER A 44 5.82 3.84 6.01
C SER A 44 4.52 4.32 6.64
N ASP A 45 4.27 5.62 6.54
CA ASP A 45 2.96 6.20 6.81
C ASP A 45 2.13 6.19 5.52
N LEU A 46 1.07 5.38 5.47
CA LEU A 46 0.09 5.31 4.37
C LEU A 46 -1.28 5.86 4.80
N THR A 47 -1.31 6.70 5.83
CA THR A 47 -2.57 7.28 6.34
C THR A 47 -3.34 7.96 5.22
N ASN A 48 -4.62 7.62 5.05
CA ASN A 48 -5.47 8.15 3.98
C ASN A 48 -4.93 7.96 2.54
N ALA A 49 -3.94 7.10 2.31
CA ALA A 49 -3.47 6.79 0.96
C ALA A 49 -4.56 6.09 0.14
N ILE A 50 -4.52 6.24 -1.18
CA ILE A 50 -5.54 5.73 -2.10
C ILE A 50 -4.93 4.63 -2.96
N PHE A 51 -5.40 3.39 -2.83
CA PHE A 51 -4.98 2.22 -3.63
C PHE A 51 -6.12 1.70 -4.51
N THR A 52 -7.12 2.54 -4.80
CA THR A 52 -8.34 2.14 -5.51
C THR A 52 -8.01 1.52 -6.88
N TYR A 53 -8.52 0.31 -7.16
CA TYR A 53 -8.24 -0.46 -8.38
C TYR A 53 -6.74 -0.73 -8.68
N SER A 54 -5.87 -0.70 -7.67
CA SER A 54 -4.45 -1.02 -7.86
C SER A 54 -4.17 -2.53 -7.84
N LEU A 55 -3.05 -2.92 -8.45
CA LEU A 55 -2.50 -4.27 -8.44
C LEU A 55 -1.26 -4.28 -7.55
N LEU A 56 -1.32 -4.97 -6.40
CA LEU A 56 -0.29 -4.99 -5.36
C LEU A 56 0.24 -6.42 -5.21
N THR A 57 1.28 -6.77 -5.98
CA THR A 57 1.82 -8.14 -6.03
C THR A 57 3.13 -8.25 -5.27
N SER A 58 3.23 -9.19 -4.31
CA SER A 58 4.48 -9.45 -3.58
C SER A 58 5.03 -8.23 -2.83
N ASN A 59 4.17 -7.29 -2.46
CA ASN A 59 4.56 -6.08 -1.72
C ASN A 59 4.67 -6.36 -0.23
N THR A 60 5.44 -5.56 0.52
CA THR A 60 5.53 -5.70 1.97
C THR A 60 5.04 -4.43 2.67
N PHE A 61 4.30 -4.62 3.77
CA PHE A 61 3.70 -3.55 4.58
C PHE A 61 4.04 -3.71 6.07
N TYR A 62 5.19 -4.29 6.40
CA TYR A 62 5.54 -4.61 7.79
C TYR A 62 5.63 -3.33 8.63
N GLY A 63 4.76 -3.22 9.65
CA GLY A 63 4.72 -2.04 10.53
C GLY A 63 4.30 -0.75 9.83
N ALA A 64 3.70 -0.82 8.64
CA ALA A 64 3.16 0.35 7.97
C ALA A 64 1.88 0.84 8.68
N ASN A 65 1.65 2.15 8.69
CA ASN A 65 0.40 2.72 9.16
C ASN A 65 -0.59 2.84 8.00
N ILE A 66 -1.67 2.07 8.02
CA ILE A 66 -2.70 2.03 6.96
C ILE A 66 -4.05 2.59 7.43
N GLU A 67 -4.04 3.44 8.45
CA GLU A 67 -5.26 4.06 8.95
C GLU A 67 -5.91 4.95 7.87
N GLY A 68 -7.19 4.70 7.58
CA GLY A 68 -7.93 5.45 6.57
C GLY A 68 -7.52 5.15 5.12
N THR A 69 -6.64 4.17 4.87
CA THR A 69 -6.23 3.79 3.51
C THR A 69 -7.40 3.19 2.72
N TYR A 70 -7.55 3.60 1.47
CA TYR A 70 -8.63 3.15 0.57
C TYR A 70 -8.14 2.03 -0.34
N PHE A 71 -8.56 0.79 -0.08
CA PHE A 71 -8.23 -0.39 -0.89
C PHE A 71 -9.37 -0.87 -1.80
N SER A 72 -10.38 -0.04 -2.09
CA SER A 72 -11.55 -0.48 -2.86
C SER A 72 -11.13 -0.98 -4.25
N GLY A 73 -11.47 -2.23 -4.57
CA GLY A 73 -11.07 -2.88 -5.83
C GLY A 73 -9.56 -3.13 -5.99
N ALA A 74 -8.75 -2.89 -4.95
CA ALA A 74 -7.34 -3.25 -4.98
C ALA A 74 -7.18 -4.77 -4.93
N LEU A 75 -6.29 -5.31 -5.75
CA LEU A 75 -5.88 -6.71 -5.68
C LEU A 75 -4.57 -6.79 -4.91
N VAL A 76 -4.65 -7.41 -3.73
CA VAL A 76 -3.50 -7.72 -2.87
C VAL A 76 -3.39 -9.23 -2.79
N ASP A 77 -2.17 -9.76 -2.91
CA ASP A 77 -1.98 -11.20 -2.73
C ASP A 77 -2.44 -11.66 -1.34
N ALA A 78 -3.08 -12.83 -1.28
CA ALA A 78 -3.78 -13.30 -0.08
C ALA A 78 -2.85 -13.42 1.14
N TYR A 79 -1.59 -13.77 0.89
CA TYR A 79 -0.57 -13.86 1.93
C TYR A 79 -0.26 -12.49 2.53
N GLN A 80 -0.03 -11.47 1.70
CA GLN A 80 0.22 -10.12 2.18
C GLN A 80 -1.02 -9.49 2.79
N ALA A 81 -2.22 -9.72 2.25
CA ALA A 81 -3.46 -9.30 2.88
C ALA A 81 -3.59 -9.88 4.31
N MET A 82 -3.30 -11.16 4.50
CA MET A 82 -3.28 -11.80 5.83
C MET A 82 -2.22 -11.18 6.75
N LEU A 83 -1.03 -10.88 6.22
CA LEU A 83 0.06 -10.29 7.00
C LEU A 83 -0.21 -8.83 7.36
N MET A 84 -0.81 -8.05 6.48
CA MET A 84 -1.25 -6.68 6.73
C MET A 84 -2.19 -6.65 7.93
N CYS A 85 -3.17 -7.56 7.99
CA CYS A 85 -4.07 -7.71 9.15
C CYS A 85 -3.35 -7.98 10.47
N LYS A 86 -2.16 -8.59 10.44
CA LYS A 86 -1.41 -8.93 11.65
C LYS A 86 -0.34 -7.90 12.02
N ARG A 87 0.11 -7.09 11.07
CA ARG A 87 1.39 -6.37 11.17
C ARG A 87 1.30 -4.88 10.84
N ALA A 88 0.30 -4.46 10.08
CA ALA A 88 0.04 -3.04 9.83
C ALA A 88 -0.87 -2.49 10.94
N SER A 89 -0.72 -1.21 11.29
CA SER A 89 -1.66 -0.53 12.20
C SER A 89 -2.80 0.09 11.40
N GLY A 90 -4.00 0.13 11.97
CA GLY A 90 -5.20 0.71 11.34
C GLY A 90 -6.30 -0.30 11.05
N LYS A 91 -7.49 0.19 10.68
CA LYS A 91 -8.63 -0.66 10.33
C LYS A 91 -8.55 -1.02 8.85
N ILE A 92 -8.46 -2.31 8.55
CA ILE A 92 -8.58 -2.81 7.19
C ILE A 92 -10.08 -2.94 6.87
N PRO A 93 -10.60 -2.29 5.82
CA PRO A 93 -11.95 -2.58 5.37
C PRO A 93 -11.98 -4.02 4.82
N TYR A 94 -13.01 -4.77 5.18
CA TYR A 94 -13.28 -6.18 4.86
C TYR A 94 -13.26 -6.55 3.35
N GLN A 95 -12.94 -5.61 2.46
CA GLN A 95 -13.05 -5.72 1.00
C GLN A 95 -11.72 -5.96 0.27
N VAL A 96 -10.64 -6.39 0.95
CA VAL A 96 -9.47 -6.89 0.22
C VAL A 96 -9.86 -8.26 -0.35
N TYR A 97 -10.39 -8.25 -1.58
CA TYR A 97 -10.79 -9.46 -2.28
C TYR A 97 -9.53 -10.27 -2.60
N THR A 98 -9.28 -11.29 -1.81
CA THR A 98 -8.34 -12.34 -2.16
C THR A 98 -8.97 -13.11 -3.32
N GLN A 99 -8.51 -12.89 -4.56
CA GLN A 99 -8.81 -13.87 -5.62
C GLN A 99 -8.05 -15.16 -5.27
N GLY A 100 -8.77 -16.28 -5.38
CA GLY A 100 -8.44 -17.59 -4.79
C GLY A 100 -7.15 -18.24 -5.23
#